data_AF-A0A7W4YXY0-F1
#
_entry.id   AF-A0A7W4YXY0-F1
#
_cell.length_a   1.000
_cell.length_b   1.000
_cell.length_c   1.000
_cell.angle_alpha   90.00
_cell.angle_beta   90.00
_cell.angle_gamma   90.00
#
_symmetry.space_group_name_H-M   'P 1'
#
loop_
_entity.id
_entity.type
_entity.pdbx_description
1 polymer ?
#
loop_
_entity_poly.entity_id
_entity_poly.type
_entity_poly.pdbx_seq_one_letter_code
_entity_poly.pdbx_strand_id
1 'polypeptide(L)' 'MRCFFHLVSNHDEIIDNAGIEVQDLESAKAQAQTAIEELRAEIGTEAHDWSGWRLEIVCPLGTLLHSVQLTQSIH' A
#
# COMPACT_ATOMS: atom_id res chain seq x y z
N MET A 1 14.65 2.98 8.72
CA MET A 1 14.62 3.09 7.24
C MET A 1 13.34 3.81 6.83
N ARG A 2 13.39 4.70 5.82
CA ARG A 2 12.18 5.37 5.34
C ARG A 2 11.60 4.59 4.17
N CYS A 3 10.35 4.17 4.30
CA CYS A 3 9.61 3.47 3.26
C CYS A 3 8.52 4.38 2.71
N PHE A 4 8.29 4.31 1.41
CA PHE A 4 7.23 5.03 0.72
C PHE A 4 6.16 4.04 0.30
N PHE A 5 4.90 4.42 0.47
CA PHE A 5 3.76 3.55 0.20
C PHE A 5 3.00 4.05 -1.02
N HIS A 6 3.38 3.56 -2.20
CA HIS A 6 2.80 3.99 -3.46
C HIS A 6 1.56 3.18 -3.73
N LEU A 7 0.42 3.86 -3.89
CA LEU A 7 -0.84 3.22 -4.18
C LEU A 7 -1.02 3.24 -5.70
N VAL A 8 -0.80 2.10 -6.35
CA VAL A 8 -0.77 1.97 -7.81
C VAL A 8 -1.89 1.06 -8.29
N SER A 9 -2.47 1.41 -9.43
CA SER A 9 -3.46 0.64 -10.16
C SER A 9 -3.10 0.58 -11.63
N ASN A 10 -3.87 -0.15 -12.42
CA ASN A 10 -3.66 -0.23 -13.86
C ASN A 10 -3.94 1.08 -14.61
N HIS A 11 -4.74 1.96 -14.01
CA HIS A 11 -5.16 3.23 -14.61
C HIS A 11 -4.53 4.47 -13.95
N ASP A 12 -4.22 4.39 -12.67
CA ASP A 12 -3.76 5.52 -11.85
C ASP A 12 -2.64 5.12 -10.90
N GLU A 13 -1.78 6.08 -10.56
CA GLU A 13 -0.72 5.93 -9.56
C GLU A 13 -0.75 7.11 -8.57
N ILE A 14 -0.72 6.79 -7.28
CA ILE A 14 -0.68 7.75 -6.19
C ILE A 14 0.63 7.52 -5.43
N ILE A 15 1.58 8.41 -5.68
CA ILE A 15 2.92 8.34 -5.11
C ILE A 15 2.92 9.03 -3.75
N ASP A 16 3.23 8.25 -2.72
CA ASP A 16 3.51 8.76 -1.39
C ASP A 16 4.90 9.43 -1.37
N ASN A 17 4.89 10.75 -1.19
CA ASN A 17 6.08 11.59 -1.05
C ASN A 17 6.43 11.84 0.43
N ALA A 18 5.50 11.54 1.35
CA ALA A 18 5.77 11.68 2.77
C ALA A 18 6.71 10.55 3.19
N GLY A 19 6.35 9.29 2.99
CA GLY A 19 7.12 8.15 3.48
C GLY A 19 7.19 8.09 5.00
N ILE A 20 7.21 6.88 5.55
CA ILE A 20 7.21 6.64 6.99
C ILE A 20 8.55 6.04 7.41
N GLU A 21 9.07 6.48 8.55
CA GLU A 21 10.26 5.88 9.14
C GLU A 21 9.89 4.64 9.94
N VAL A 22 10.37 3.49 9.49
CA VAL A 22 10.12 2.18 10.07
C VAL A 22 11.45 1.51 10.43
N GLN A 23 11.45 0.60 11.40
CA GLN A 23 12.69 -0.07 11.82
C GLN A 23 13.16 -1.09 10.77
N ASP A 24 12.20 -1.77 10.13
CA ASP A 24 12.44 -2.90 9.25
C ASP A 24 11.26 -3.11 8.28
N LEU A 25 11.42 -4.07 7.35
CA LEU A 25 10.40 -4.38 6.34
C LEU A 25 9.10 -4.96 6.94
N GLU A 26 9.18 -5.70 8.05
CA GLU A 26 8.00 -6.25 8.72
C GLU A 26 7.15 -5.13 9.33
N SER A 27 7.81 -4.17 10.00
CA SER A 27 7.19 -2.92 10.44
C SER A 27 6.54 -2.15 9.29
N ALA A 28 7.20 -2.09 8.12
CA ALA A 28 6.63 -1.47 6.92
C ALA A 28 5.36 -2.19 6.44
N LYS A 29 5.38 -3.53 6.42
CA LYS A 29 4.22 -4.34 6.04
C LYS A 29 3.05 -4.17 7.01
N ALA A 30 3.33 -4.08 8.31
CA ALA A 30 2.29 -3.81 9.30
C ALA A 30 1.62 -2.45 9.06
N GLN A 31 2.42 -1.39 8.81
CA GLN A 31 1.90 -0.07 8.46
C GLN A 31 1.10 -0.08 7.14
N ALA A 32 1.61 -0.77 6.11
CA ALA A 32 0.87 -0.97 4.85
C ALA A 32 -0.49 -1.62 5.09
N GLN A 33 -0.52 -2.68 5.91
CA GLN A 33 -1.76 -3.39 6.22
C GLN A 33 -2.75 -2.50 6.97
N THR A 34 -2.28 -1.75 7.98
CA THR A 34 -3.10 -0.78 8.72
C THR A 34 -3.66 0.28 7.79
N ALA A 35 -2.85 0.88 6.91
CA ALA A 35 -3.31 1.87 5.95
C ALA A 35 -4.39 1.31 4.99
N ILE A 36 -4.23 0.06 4.53
CA ILE A 36 -5.25 -0.61 3.71
C ILE A 36 -6.55 -0.82 4.49
N GLU A 37 -6.46 -1.22 5.75
CA GLU A 37 -7.63 -1.39 6.62
C GLU A 37 -8.34 -0.06 6.89
N GLU A 38 -7.60 1.02 7.16
CA GLU A 38 -8.13 2.36 7.33
C GLU A 38 -8.83 2.86 6.06
N LEU A 39 -8.21 2.70 4.89
CA LEU A 39 -8.80 3.06 3.60
C LEU A 39 -10.10 2.28 3.34
N ARG A 40 -10.11 0.97 3.63
CA ARG A 40 -11.31 0.15 3.50
C ARG A 40 -12.41 0.56 4.50
N ALA A 41 -12.05 0.97 5.70
CA ALA A 41 -13.01 1.45 6.69
C ALA A 41 -13.59 2.82 6.32
N GLU A 42 -12.79 3.71 5.74
CA GLU A 42 -13.20 5.06 5.33
C GLU A 42 -14.07 5.05 4.06
N ILE A 43 -13.67 4.29 3.04
CA ILE A 43 -14.32 4.28 1.71
C ILE A 43 -15.35 3.13 1.58
N GLY A 44 -15.24 2.10 2.43
CA GLY A 44 -16.08 0.91 2.40
C GLY A 44 -15.43 -0.27 1.66
N THR A 45 -15.74 -1.49 2.12
CA THR A 45 -15.24 -2.77 1.58
C THR A 45 -15.84 -3.15 0.22
N GLU A 46 -16.92 -2.48 -0.19
CA GLU A 46 -17.68 -2.78 -1.41
C GLU A 46 -17.18 -2.02 -2.64
N ALA A 47 -16.11 -1.25 -2.51
CA ALA A 47 -15.54 -0.49 -3.60
C ALA A 47 -14.99 -1.45 -4.66
N HIS A 48 -15.81 -1.70 -5.67
CA HIS A 48 -15.43 -2.26 -6.98
C HIS A 48 -14.17 -1.57 -7.52
N ASP A 49 -13.98 -0.30 -7.14
CA ASP A 49 -12.80 0.52 -7.40
C ASP A 49 -11.48 -0.07 -6.91
N TRP A 50 -11.41 -0.80 -5.78
CA TRP A 50 -10.13 -1.34 -5.28
C TRP A 50 -9.57 -2.48 -6.14
N SER A 51 -10.36 -3.01 -7.08
CA SER A 51 -9.93 -4.06 -8.01
C SER A 51 -8.78 -3.57 -8.87
N GLY A 52 -7.61 -4.20 -8.70
CA GLY A 52 -6.38 -3.83 -9.42
C GLY A 52 -5.47 -2.87 -8.65
N TRP A 53 -5.96 -2.25 -7.57
CA TRP A 53 -5.11 -1.44 -6.71
C TRP A 53 -4.17 -2.29 -5.87
N ARG A 54 -2.94 -1.79 -5.75
CA ARG A 54 -1.86 -2.40 -4.98
C ARG A 54 -1.11 -1.32 -4.23
N LEU A 55 -0.78 -1.62 -2.97
CA LEU A 55 0.12 -0.80 -2.18
C LEU A 55 1.53 -1.34 -2.34
N GLU A 56 2.39 -0.54 -2.94
CA GLU A 56 3.81 -0.82 -3.18
C GLU A 56 4.66 -0.13 -2.12
N ILE A 57 5.47 -0.93 -1.42
CA ILE A 57 6.42 -0.46 -0.42
C ILE A 57 7.75 -0.26 -1.13
N VAL A 58 8.19 0.99 -1.22
CA VAL A 58 9.40 1.37 -1.93
C VAL A 58 10.44 1.93 -0.95
N CYS A 59 11.67 1.50 -1.12
CA CYS A 59 12.84 2.01 -0.39
C CYS A 59 13.18 3.44 -0.84
N PRO A 60 13.96 4.22 -0.05
CA PRO A 60 14.39 5.55 -0.47
C PRO A 60 15.35 5.53 -1.67
N LEU A 61 15.88 4.35 -2.00
CA LEU A 61 16.68 4.09 -3.19
C LEU A 61 15.82 3.85 -4.46
N GLY A 62 14.49 3.86 -4.35
CA GLY A 62 13.56 3.57 -5.46
C GLY A 62 13.35 2.07 -5.71
N THR A 63 13.85 1.19 -4.84
CA THR A 63 13.66 -0.25 -4.96
C THR A 63 12.33 -0.69 -4.36
N LEU A 64 11.51 -1.39 -5.14
CA LEU A 64 10.30 -2.06 -4.66
C LEU A 64 10.68 -3.18 -3.68
N LEU A 65 10.28 -3.03 -2.42
CA LEU A 65 10.48 -4.03 -1.37
C LEU A 65 9.33 -5.03 -1.31
N HIS A 66 8.10 -4.54 -1.45
CA HIS A 66 6.90 -5.36 -1.33
C HIS A 66 5.72 -4.75 -2.07
N SER A 67 4.76 -5.59 -2.46
CA SER A 67 3.52 -5.16 -3.11
C SER A 67 2.37 -5.96 -2.52
N VAL A 68 1.31 -5.28 -2.07
CA VAL A 68 0.14 -5.87 -1.42
C VAL A 68 -1.10 -5.47 -2.18
N GLN A 69 -1.92 -6.44 -2.59
CA GLN A 69 -3.20 -6.15 -3.25
C GLN A 69 -4.24 -5.65 -2.26
N LEU A 70 -4.99 -4.61 -2.64
CA LEU A 70 -6.06 -4.07 -1.82
C LEU A 70 -7.34 -4.92 -1.88
N THR A 71 -7.47 -5.81 -2.86
CA THR A 71 -8.52 -6.84 -2.88
C THR A 71 -8.03 -8.13 -2.22
N GLN A 72 -8.79 -8.67 -1.26
CA GLN A 72 -8.65 -10.08 -0.93
C GLN A 72 -9.24 -10.86 -2.11
N SER A 73 -8.38 -11.53 -2.89
CA SER A 73 -8.86 -12.62 -3.72
C SER A 73 -9.29 -13.72 -2.76
N ILE A 74 -10.53 -13.65 -2.26
CA ILE A 74 -11.14 -14.76 -1.52
C ILE A 74 -11.36 -15.82 -2.59
N HIS A 75 -10.48 -16.83 -2.60
CA HIS A 75 -10.56 -17.93 -3.54
C HIS A 75 -11.63 -18.93 -3.11
#